data_AF-A0A410UWK9-F1
#
_entry.id   AF-A0A410UWK9-F1
#
_cell.length_a   1.000
_cell.length_b   1.000
_cell.length_c   1.000
_cell.angle_alpha   90.00
_cell.angle_beta   90.00
_cell.angle_gamma   90.00
#
_symmetry.space_group_name_H-M   'P 1'
#
loop_
_entity.id
_entity.type
_entity.pdbx_description
1 polymer ?
#
loop_
_entity_poly.entity_id
_entity_poly.type
_entity_poly.pdbx_seq_one_letter_code
_entity_poly.pdbx_strand_id
1 'polypeptide(L)'
;MATDELRKSWKRTEAFLLDARAHLSEAAEAISADEIAEFDGYLKHNELELALDALEAAFEKSELESWRVLELMALAAASMRLTDRQDRYDERLTKARGWKYQTVLKDA
;
A
#
# COMPACT_ATOMS: atom_id res chain seq x y z
N MET A 1 0.87 18.40 19.04
CA MET A 1 0.46 17.02 19.38
C MET A 1 -0.42 16.50 18.25
N ALA A 2 -0.21 15.27 17.78
CA ALA A 2 -1.12 14.64 16.83
C ALA A 2 -2.51 14.48 17.46
N THR A 3 -3.57 14.78 16.70
CA THR A 3 -4.96 14.52 17.12
C THR A 3 -5.21 13.02 17.17
N ASP A 4 -6.21 12.58 17.93
CA ASP A 4 -6.54 11.15 18.01
C ASP A 4 -7.05 10.61 16.67
N GLU A 5 -7.70 11.44 15.86
CA GLU A 5 -8.07 11.12 14.48
C GLU A 5 -6.84 10.85 13.59
N LEU A 6 -5.80 11.67 13.72
CA LEU A 6 -4.56 11.50 12.97
C LEU A 6 -3.87 10.19 13.35
N ARG A 7 -3.81 9.87 14.65
CA ARG A 7 -3.26 8.59 15.13
C ARG A 7 -4.06 7.38 14.66
N LYS A 8 -5.40 7.48 14.64
CA LYS A 8 -6.25 6.43 14.07
C LYS A 8 -5.98 6.23 12.59
N SER A 9 -5.82 7.33 11.83
CA SER A 9 -5.49 7.25 10.41
C SER A 9 -4.13 6.59 10.18
N TRP A 10 -3.11 6.94 10.97
CA TRP A 10 -1.78 6.31 10.88
C TRP A 10 -1.83 4.82 11.15
N LYS A 11 -2.47 4.39 12.25
CA LYS A 11 -2.62 2.96 12.56
C LYS A 11 -3.36 2.19 11.47
N ARG A 12 -4.39 2.80 10.88
CA ARG A 12 -5.12 2.20 9.76
C ARG A 12 -4.24 2.08 8.52
N THR A 13 -3.51 3.13 8.17
CA THR A 13 -2.56 3.11 7.05
C THR A 13 -1.48 2.05 7.26
N GLU A 14 -0.86 2.01 8.43
CA GLU A 14 0.13 1.00 8.80
C GLU A 14 -0.43 -0.42 8.66
N ALA A 15 -1.67 -0.66 9.11
CA ALA A 15 -2.33 -1.95 8.96
C ALA A 15 -2.53 -2.34 7.48
N PHE A 16 -2.92 -1.41 6.61
CA PHE A 16 -3.03 -1.69 5.17
C PHE A 16 -1.67 -2.01 4.54
N LEU A 17 -0.62 -1.28 4.92
CA LEU A 17 0.74 -1.52 4.42
C LEU A 17 1.27 -2.89 4.87
N LEU A 18 1.08 -3.25 6.14
CA LEU A 18 1.48 -4.56 6.67
C LEU A 18 0.70 -5.70 6.02
N ASP A 19 -0.61 -5.53 5.82
CA ASP A 19 -1.44 -6.52 5.12
C ASP A 19 -0.97 -6.68 3.67
N ALA A 20 -0.61 -5.57 3.00
CA ALA A 20 -0.13 -5.61 1.63
C ALA A 20 1.21 -6.37 1.50
N ARG A 21 2.16 -6.10 2.41
CA ARG A 21 3.43 -6.85 2.50
C ARG A 21 3.18 -8.34 2.71
N ALA A 22 2.25 -8.72 3.60
CA ALA A 22 1.95 -10.12 3.89
C ALA A 22 1.32 -10.88 2.71
N HIS A 23 0.79 -10.15 1.71
CA HIS A 23 0.25 -10.73 0.48
C HIS A 23 1.28 -10.85 -0.65
N LEU A 24 2.51 -10.37 -0.44
CA LEU A 24 3.59 -10.59 -1.40
C LEU A 24 4.00 -12.07 -1.39
N SER A 25 4.30 -12.60 -2.58
CA SER A 25 4.84 -13.96 -2.69
C SER A 25 6.28 -14.03 -2.18
N GLU A 26 6.72 -15.21 -1.71
CA GLU A 26 8.13 -15.43 -1.32
C GLU A 26 9.11 -15.13 -2.48
N ALA A 27 8.67 -15.38 -3.73
CA ALA A 27 9.47 -15.07 -4.91
C ALA A 27 9.64 -13.55 -5.11
N ALA A 28 8.58 -12.77 -4.89
CA ALA A 28 8.67 -11.32 -4.92
C ALA A 28 9.55 -10.78 -3.80
N GLU A 29 9.38 -11.28 -2.57
CA GLU A 29 10.23 -10.88 -1.44
C GLU A 29 11.71 -11.11 -1.74
N ALA A 30 12.07 -12.23 -2.39
CA ALA A 30 13.44 -12.51 -2.79
C ALA A 30 13.98 -11.54 -3.87
N ILE A 31 13.12 -11.13 -4.81
CA ILE A 31 13.49 -10.18 -5.88
C ILE A 31 13.62 -8.75 -5.35
N SER A 32 12.79 -8.38 -4.37
CA SER A 32 12.69 -7.02 -3.81
C SER A 32 13.19 -6.93 -2.37
N ALA A 33 14.18 -7.73 -1.98
CA ALA A 33 14.63 -7.83 -0.60
C ALA A 33 15.09 -6.48 -0.01
N ASP A 34 15.74 -5.64 -0.83
CA ASP A 34 16.19 -4.30 -0.44
C ASP A 34 14.99 -3.38 -0.16
N GLU A 35 13.98 -3.37 -1.04
CA GLU A 35 12.76 -2.59 -0.83
C GLU A 35 11.97 -3.02 0.40
N ILE A 36 11.91 -4.33 0.67
CA ILE A 36 11.24 -4.84 1.89
C ILE A 36 12.00 -4.43 3.16
N ALA A 37 13.34 -4.40 3.11
CA ALA A 37 14.14 -3.90 4.22
C ALA A 37 13.92 -2.39 4.46
N GLU A 38 13.85 -1.59 3.39
CA GLU A 38 13.52 -0.17 3.45
C GLU A 38 12.11 0.07 3.99
N PHE A 39 11.11 -0.69 3.51
CA PHE A 39 9.74 -0.68 4.01
C PHE A 39 9.69 -0.89 5.53
N ASP A 40 10.36 -1.94 6.03
CA ASP A 40 10.40 -2.27 7.46
C ASP A 40 11.11 -1.17 8.27
N GLY A 41 12.09 -0.48 7.66
CA GLY A 41 12.75 0.70 8.23
C GLY A 41 11.80 1.89 8.35
N TYR A 42 11.12 2.25 7.26
CA TYR A 42 10.19 3.38 7.21
C TYR A 42 9.01 3.20 8.17
N LEU A 43 8.46 1.99 8.29
CA LEU A 43 7.40 1.72 9.27
C LEU A 43 7.85 1.98 10.71
N LYS A 44 9.07 1.58 11.10
CA LYS A 44 9.60 1.83 12.46
C LYS A 44 9.72 3.32 12.78
N HIS A 45 9.88 4.16 11.76
CA HIS A 45 9.96 5.61 11.88
C HIS A 45 8.63 6.32 11.60
N ASN A 46 7.54 5.58 11.37
CA ASN A 46 6.22 6.11 11.01
C ASN A 46 6.26 6.96 9.72
N GLU A 47 7.17 6.64 8.80
CA GLU A 47 7.32 7.27 7.49
C GLU A 47 6.44 6.55 6.46
N LEU A 48 5.11 6.64 6.66
CA LEU A 48 4.13 5.80 5.97
C LEU A 48 4.08 6.01 4.44
N GLU A 49 4.38 7.22 3.96
CA GLU A 49 4.43 7.49 2.52
C GLU A 49 5.65 6.84 1.86
N LEU A 50 6.81 6.84 2.54
CA LEU A 50 8.03 6.17 2.07
C LEU A 50 7.89 4.66 2.15
N ALA A 51 7.21 4.14 3.19
CA ALA A 51 6.84 2.74 3.26
C ALA A 51 5.95 2.34 2.07
N LEU A 52 4.96 3.17 1.70
CA LEU A 52 4.16 2.92 0.51
C LEU A 52 5.00 2.94 -0.78
N ASP A 53 5.95 3.86 -0.91
CA ASP A 53 6.84 3.94 -2.08
C ASP A 53 7.72 2.69 -2.23
N ALA A 54 8.33 2.22 -1.14
CA ALA A 54 9.13 1.00 -1.14
C ALA A 54 8.29 -0.23 -1.52
N LEU A 55 7.05 -0.32 -1.01
CA LEU A 55 6.15 -1.40 -1.35
C LEU A 55 5.68 -1.35 -2.82
N GLU A 56 5.41 -0.14 -3.35
CA GLU A 56 5.08 0.05 -4.77
C GLU A 56 6.23 -0.43 -5.66
N ALA A 57 7.47 -0.08 -5.31
CA ALA A 57 8.66 -0.56 -6.03
C ALA A 57 8.81 -2.08 -5.97
N ALA A 58 8.59 -2.71 -4.81
CA ALA A 58 8.61 -4.16 -4.66
C ALA A 58 7.54 -4.87 -5.52
N PHE A 59 6.32 -4.31 -5.54
CA PHE A 59 5.21 -4.80 -6.37
C PHE A 59 5.52 -4.67 -7.87
N GLU A 60 6.16 -3.59 -8.30
CA GLU A 60 6.50 -3.38 -9.71
C GLU A 60 7.62 -4.28 -10.20
N LYS A 61 8.62 -4.59 -9.36
CA LYS A 61 9.73 -5.49 -9.72
C LYS A 61 9.32 -6.95 -9.89
N SER A 62 8.28 -7.37 -9.18
CA SER A 62 7.89 -8.78 -9.11
C SER A 62 6.99 -9.22 -10.25
N GLU A 63 6.27 -8.29 -10.92
CA GLU A 63 5.35 -8.49 -12.06
C GLU A 63 4.24 -9.56 -11.90
N LEU A 64 4.26 -10.35 -10.83
CA LEU A 64 3.46 -11.56 -10.60
C LEU A 64 2.46 -11.41 -9.46
N GLU A 65 2.32 -10.22 -8.91
CA GLU A 65 1.68 -10.03 -7.62
C GLU A 65 0.16 -9.94 -7.68
N SER A 66 -0.46 -10.37 -6.58
CA SER A 66 -1.91 -10.41 -6.45
C SER A 66 -2.51 -9.01 -6.53
N TRP A 67 -3.65 -8.88 -7.21
CA TRP A 67 -4.45 -7.64 -7.20
C TRP A 67 -4.80 -7.19 -5.79
N ARG A 68 -4.77 -8.12 -4.81
CA ARG A 68 -4.97 -7.81 -3.41
C ARG A 68 -3.94 -6.83 -2.85
N VAL A 69 -2.67 -6.95 -3.25
CA VAL A 69 -1.60 -6.01 -2.84
C VAL A 69 -1.93 -4.60 -3.33
N LEU A 70 -2.35 -4.50 -4.60
CA LEU A 70 -2.73 -3.24 -5.23
C LEU A 70 -3.96 -2.58 -4.57
N GLU A 71 -4.98 -3.37 -4.17
CA GLU A 71 -6.12 -2.88 -3.38
C GLU A 71 -5.70 -2.29 -2.04
N LEU A 72 -4.77 -2.96 -1.35
CA LEU A 72 -4.30 -2.54 -0.04
C LEU A 72 -3.44 -1.28 -0.14
N MET A 73 -2.60 -1.17 -1.17
CA MET A 73 -1.88 0.07 -1.50
C MET A 73 -2.83 1.24 -1.78
N ALA A 74 -3.94 0.99 -2.49
CA ALA A 74 -4.97 2.00 -2.74
C ALA A 74 -5.67 2.45 -1.45
N LEU A 75 -5.97 1.52 -0.53
CA LEU A 75 -6.52 1.83 0.78
C LEU A 75 -5.54 2.63 1.66
N ALA A 76 -4.25 2.28 1.63
CA ALA A 76 -3.21 3.03 2.33
C ALA A 76 -3.10 4.47 1.78
N ALA A 77 -3.05 4.63 0.46
CA ALA A 77 -3.04 5.93 -0.21
C ALA A 77 -4.28 6.77 0.15
N ALA A 78 -5.47 6.18 0.11
CA ALA A 78 -6.72 6.82 0.48
C ALA A 78 -6.71 7.28 1.96
N SER A 79 -6.20 6.44 2.88
CA SER A 79 -6.08 6.76 4.31
C SER A 79 -5.10 7.91 4.59
N MET A 80 -4.12 8.12 3.70
CA MET A 80 -3.18 9.25 3.73
C MET A 80 -3.64 10.46 2.91
N ARG A 81 -4.79 10.39 2.23
CA ARG A 81 -5.31 11.40 1.29
C ARG A 81 -4.39 11.65 0.08
N LEU A 82 -3.65 10.63 -0.35
CA LEU A 82 -2.83 10.66 -1.56
C LEU A 82 -3.68 10.35 -2.79
N THR A 83 -4.57 11.27 -3.16
CA THR A 83 -5.61 11.07 -4.18
C THR A 83 -5.02 10.64 -5.53
N ASP A 84 -3.95 11.30 -5.98
CA ASP A 84 -3.30 10.94 -7.25
C ASP A 84 -2.76 9.50 -7.26
N ARG A 85 -2.27 9.01 -6.12
CA ARG A 85 -1.77 7.62 -6.01
C ARG A 85 -2.94 6.64 -5.98
N GLN A 86 -3.98 6.95 -5.21
CA GLN A 86 -5.21 6.16 -5.18
C GLN A 86 -5.80 6.00 -6.58
N ASP A 87 -5.92 7.09 -7.34
CA ASP A 87 -6.49 7.08 -8.69
C ASP A 87 -5.67 6.19 -9.63
N ARG A 88 -4.32 6.27 -9.58
CA ARG A 88 -3.46 5.37 -10.37
C ARG A 88 -3.67 3.90 -10.04
N TYR A 89 -3.80 3.56 -8.76
CA TYR A 89 -4.05 2.18 -8.35
C TYR A 89 -5.45 1.71 -8.76
N ASP A 90 -6.47 2.55 -8.62
CA ASP A 90 -7.84 2.27 -9.04
C ASP A 90 -7.94 2.06 -10.56
N GLU A 91 -7.18 2.82 -11.35
CA GLU A 91 -7.05 2.61 -12.79
C GLU A 91 -6.41 1.26 -13.13
N ARG A 92 -5.31 0.89 -12.45
CA ARG A 92 -4.66 -0.41 -12.62
C ARG A 92 -5.61 -1.56 -12.26
N LEU A 93 -6.36 -1.43 -11.15
CA LEU A 93 -7.37 -2.40 -10.73
C LEU A 93 -8.54 -2.51 -11.70
N THR A 94 -9.01 -1.37 -12.23
CA THR A 94 -10.05 -1.32 -13.26
C THR A 94 -9.62 -2.08 -14.51
N LYS A 95 -8.39 -1.84 -14.98
CA LYS A 95 -7.81 -2.54 -16.14
C LYS A 95 -7.69 -4.03 -15.88
N ALA A 96 -7.23 -4.44 -14.70
CA ALA A 96 -7.03 -5.83 -14.34
C ALA A 96 -8.36 -6.62 -14.20
N ARG A 97 -9.39 -5.99 -13.62
CA ARG A 97 -10.68 -6.64 -13.35
C ARG A 97 -11.66 -6.60 -14.51
N GLY A 98 -11.47 -5.69 -15.47
CA GLY A 98 -12.38 -5.51 -16.61
C GLY A 98 -13.68 -4.77 -16.29
N TRP A 99 -13.83 -4.24 -15.07
CA TRP A 99 -14.92 -3.34 -14.68
C TRP A 99 -14.39 -2.18 -13.83
N LYS A 100 -15.13 -1.08 -13.78
CA LYS A 100 -14.74 0.11 -13.01
C LYS A 100 -14.56 -0.26 -11.53
N TYR A 101 -13.35 -0.06 -11.03
CA TYR A 101 -13.01 -0.19 -9.63
C TYR A 101 -12.79 1.21 -9.03
N GLN A 102 -13.22 1.39 -7.78
CA GLN A 102 -12.95 2.60 -7.02
C GLN A 102 -12.72 2.22 -5.57
N THR A 103 -11.58 2.62 -5.04
CA THR A 103 -11.27 2.45 -3.62
C THR A 103 -12.18 3.37 -2.81
N VAL A 104 -12.86 2.78 -1.84
CA VAL A 104 -13.68 3.52 -0.87
C VAL A 104 -13.16 3.19 0.51
N LEU A 105 -12.55 4.18 1.14
CA LEU A 105 -12.15 4.10 2.54
C LEU A 105 -13.42 4.12 3.39
N LYS A 106 -13.79 2.98 3.96
CA LYS A 106 -14.90 2.95 4.92
C LYS A 106 -14.42 3.56 6.23
N ASP A 107 -15.21 4.47 6.78
CA ASP A 107 -15.04 4.89 8.16
C ASP A 107 -15.33 3.69 9.06
N ALA A 108 -14.33 3.26 9.81
CA ALA A 108 -14.42 2.17 10.78
C ALA A 108 -14.73 2.74 12.17
#